data_AF-A0A6C2UIX7-F1
#
_entry.id   AF-A0A6C2UIX7-F1
#
_cell.length_a   1.000
_cell.length_b   1.000
_cell.length_c   1.000
_cell.angle_alpha   90.00
_cell.angle_beta   90.00
_cell.angle_gamma   90.00
#
_symmetry.space_group_name_H-M   'P 1'
#
loop_
_entity.id
_entity.type
_entity.pdbx_description
1 polymer ?
#
loop_
_entity_poly.entity_id
_entity_poly.type
_entity_poly.pdbx_seq_one_letter_code
_entity_poly.pdbx_strand_id
1 'polypeptide(L)'
;MMRFGIVSTVSLLLVFSMTGVVHAFEPLLDKTVEMQRELERLGRDESAIAAAFELVHQYESTVGPLFMTPETQRGFPRKPAGGLKLERAIFSIQQGLMDYAYTPENLKKFKRTLEGAKFETSAYFPGAVEPPSRPDRIQTVRINASQPAMAGSPVAYQTDPARRPTGCYLAPGCIAEVAVPRSMVNKGYSVRVGAHSWDLEKKPVIKRLDRVSLVYPITESRTLIANPLGGGIYIEVPYEADAGIVTIQMKNVVRSPFFSARNFDKTTLADWSKTERKHPGPWTDFESDKFMMQVPTSWICNLDDPTTLMQDWDKAMDGVSELFGRPLVRSKTVLYLQVDATLRGNANFPGYPQSNYAYDPNNPAQCRHSWMIKGPQYANWTVLHEVGHSQLFSKFKGEVEAAVNLPHVAVMNRKFDWSLDQAFGDAVNNMKYLAIDEVAVMWMVTENFRLGNPMNISNRPGDETKYQHRGFGRYVEIANLFGWEVLGRFWNEENERYQPGDKVPQNNDPTDDRILRLSKAAGADLTPLIHFWGVQPENPDALAKRMRKEGLKSSRKIYERLQYYKTMIPMDNAAFNRHTETIYPKGLGKPKNLLYGEGWYSVWLDRYSEEHGRATQIALQQIIDQYFDEGVRK
;
A
#
# COMPACT_ATOMS: atom_id res chain seq x y z
N MET A 1 -43.37 25.75 -58.83
CA MET A 1 -42.50 26.95 -58.93
C MET A 1 -41.66 27.05 -57.68
N MET A 2 -40.33 27.02 -57.87
CA MET A 2 -39.21 27.30 -56.94
C MET A 2 -39.23 26.73 -55.51
N ARG A 3 -38.41 25.70 -55.29
CA ARG A 3 -37.79 25.38 -53.99
C ARG A 3 -36.31 25.74 -54.06
N PHE A 4 -35.84 26.53 -53.10
CA PHE A 4 -34.42 26.78 -52.84
C PHE A 4 -33.79 25.56 -52.15
N GLY A 5 -32.61 25.15 -52.62
CA GLY A 5 -31.70 24.25 -51.92
C GLY A 5 -30.36 24.94 -51.73
N ILE A 6 -29.94 25.10 -50.48
CA ILE A 6 -28.59 25.54 -50.11
C ILE A 6 -27.82 24.29 -49.70
N VAL A 7 -26.77 23.96 -50.46
CA VAL A 7 -25.82 22.89 -50.13
C VAL A 7 -24.60 23.51 -49.45
N SER A 8 -24.24 22.86 -48.35
CA SER A 8 -23.17 23.16 -47.40
C SER A 8 -21.77 23.20 -48.01
N THR A 9 -20.98 24.18 -47.59
CA THR A 9 -19.55 24.33 -47.87
C THR A 9 -18.75 23.53 -46.84
N VAL A 10 -18.10 22.44 -47.26
CA VAL A 10 -17.19 21.65 -46.42
C VAL A 10 -15.75 22.12 -46.65
N SER A 11 -15.18 22.63 -45.56
CA SER A 11 -13.78 22.64 -45.12
C SER A 11 -12.70 22.27 -46.14
N LEU A 12 -12.02 23.30 -46.63
CA LEU A 12 -10.65 23.26 -47.11
C LEU A 12 -9.76 23.76 -45.96
N LEU A 13 -9.04 22.90 -45.22
CA LEU A 13 -7.80 23.26 -44.50
C LEU A 13 -7.10 22.01 -43.92
N LEU A 14 -5.79 21.91 -44.20
CA LEU A 14 -4.76 21.02 -43.62
C LEU A 14 -4.74 19.53 -44.02
N VAL A 15 -4.35 19.28 -45.26
CA VAL A 15 -3.44 18.16 -45.58
C VAL A 15 -2.03 18.76 -45.67
N PHE A 16 -1.36 18.89 -44.51
CA PHE A 16 0.09 19.14 -44.46
C PHE A 16 0.79 17.83 -44.09
N SER A 17 1.49 17.26 -45.06
CA SER A 17 2.68 16.38 -44.96
C SER A 17 2.66 15.19 -43.98
N MET A 18 2.12 14.04 -44.41
CA MET A 18 2.56 12.72 -43.90
C MET A 18 3.90 12.28 -44.51
N THR A 19 4.37 12.91 -45.60
CA THR A 19 5.60 12.50 -46.30
C THR A 19 6.89 13.06 -45.68
N GLY A 20 6.85 14.25 -45.07
CA GLY A 20 8.03 14.85 -44.40
C GLY A 20 8.37 14.20 -43.07
N VAL A 21 7.36 13.68 -42.35
CA VAL A 21 7.56 12.94 -41.09
C VAL A 21 8.21 11.58 -41.37
N VAL A 22 7.77 10.86 -42.41
CA VAL A 22 8.31 9.53 -42.74
C VAL A 22 9.81 9.57 -43.12
N HIS A 23 10.29 10.62 -43.80
CA HIS A 23 11.72 10.76 -44.11
C HIS A 23 12.62 11.14 -42.92
N ALA A 24 12.08 11.75 -41.87
CA ALA A 24 12.85 12.04 -40.65
C ALA A 24 13.05 10.79 -39.76
N PHE A 25 12.24 9.75 -39.95
CA PHE A 25 12.20 8.57 -39.08
C PHE A 25 13.29 7.53 -39.36
N GLU A 26 13.63 7.28 -40.62
CA GLU A 26 14.60 6.22 -40.97
C GLU A 26 16.01 6.47 -40.42
N PRO A 27 16.60 7.69 -40.55
CA PRO A 27 17.93 7.94 -40.03
C PRO A 27 18.01 7.89 -38.50
N LEU A 28 16.92 8.26 -37.81
CA LEU A 28 16.82 8.15 -36.35
C LEU A 28 16.78 6.69 -35.92
N LEU A 29 16.00 5.87 -36.63
CA LEU A 29 15.85 4.46 -36.31
C LEU A 29 17.19 3.71 -36.41
N ASP A 30 17.97 3.93 -37.46
CA ASP A 30 19.28 3.29 -37.62
C ASP A 30 20.24 3.64 -36.48
N LYS A 31 20.32 4.94 -36.11
CA LYS A 31 21.12 5.39 -34.95
C LYS A 31 20.68 4.72 -33.65
N THR A 32 19.37 4.59 -33.43
CA THR A 32 18.87 3.95 -32.20
C THR A 32 19.20 2.47 -32.13
N VAL A 33 19.12 1.74 -33.25
CA VAL A 33 19.43 0.30 -33.30
C VAL A 33 20.90 0.04 -32.96
N GLU A 34 21.81 0.89 -33.42
CA GLU A 34 23.23 0.79 -33.08
C GLU A 34 23.45 1.00 -31.57
N MET A 35 22.92 2.09 -31.00
CA MET A 35 23.08 2.40 -29.58
C MET A 35 22.46 1.36 -28.64
N GLN A 36 21.32 0.79 -29.01
CA GLN A 36 20.66 -0.23 -28.20
C GLN A 36 21.50 -1.50 -28.01
N ARG A 37 22.42 -1.81 -28.93
CA ARG A 37 23.30 -2.99 -28.83
C ARG A 37 24.37 -2.83 -27.76
N GLU A 38 24.68 -1.60 -27.37
CA GLU A 38 25.82 -1.28 -26.50
C GLU A 38 25.46 -0.27 -25.41
N LEU A 39 24.28 -0.38 -24.80
CA LEU A 39 23.83 0.56 -23.75
C LEU A 39 24.82 0.72 -22.60
N GLU A 40 25.59 -0.31 -22.26
CA GLU A 40 26.65 -0.22 -21.22
C GLU A 40 27.79 0.74 -21.58
N ARG A 41 27.98 1.09 -22.87
CA ARG A 41 28.95 2.12 -23.27
C ARG A 41 28.54 3.50 -22.78
N LEU A 42 27.25 3.73 -22.55
CA LEU A 42 26.72 4.97 -21.98
C LEU A 42 27.22 5.21 -20.54
N GLY A 43 27.84 4.22 -19.89
CA GLY A 43 28.49 4.41 -18.60
C GLY A 43 29.99 4.71 -18.66
N ARG A 44 30.63 4.58 -19.83
CA ARG A 44 32.10 4.55 -19.95
C ARG A 44 32.68 5.59 -20.92
N ASP A 45 31.89 6.05 -21.88
CA ASP A 45 32.33 6.88 -23.00
C ASP A 45 31.50 8.18 -23.08
N GLU A 46 32.16 9.32 -22.86
CA GLU A 46 31.53 10.64 -22.91
C GLU A 46 30.89 10.94 -24.25
N SER A 47 31.51 10.48 -25.35
CA SER A 47 30.98 10.72 -26.69
C SER A 47 29.72 9.89 -26.93
N ALA A 48 29.65 8.68 -26.38
CA ALA A 48 28.45 7.85 -26.44
C ALA A 48 27.30 8.48 -25.62
N ILE A 49 27.59 9.02 -24.42
CA ILE A 49 26.61 9.75 -23.61
C ILE A 49 26.08 10.96 -24.39
N ALA A 50 26.97 11.80 -24.92
CA ALA A 50 26.61 12.99 -25.67
C ALA A 50 25.75 12.65 -26.89
N ALA A 51 26.16 11.63 -27.67
CA ALA A 51 25.42 11.19 -28.85
C ALA A 51 24.03 10.64 -28.49
N ALA A 52 23.90 9.92 -27.37
CA ALA A 52 22.61 9.41 -26.91
C ALA A 52 21.67 10.55 -26.47
N PHE A 53 22.18 11.58 -25.78
CA PHE A 53 21.39 12.76 -25.45
C PHE A 53 21.00 13.56 -26.69
N GLU A 54 21.89 13.73 -27.65
CA GLU A 54 21.58 14.38 -28.92
C GLU A 54 20.47 13.63 -29.67
N LEU A 55 20.52 12.29 -29.66
CA LEU A 55 19.49 11.46 -30.27
C LEU A 55 18.13 11.58 -29.56
N VAL A 56 18.12 11.60 -28.22
CA VAL A 56 16.91 11.85 -27.44
C VAL A 56 16.37 13.25 -27.74
N HIS A 57 17.22 14.28 -27.75
CA HIS A 57 16.83 15.65 -28.07
C HIS A 57 16.22 15.75 -29.48
N GLN A 58 16.88 15.16 -30.48
CA GLN A 58 16.40 15.12 -31.87
C GLN A 58 15.03 14.41 -31.97
N TYR A 59 14.83 13.32 -31.23
CA TYR A 59 13.53 12.66 -31.16
C TYR A 59 12.48 13.55 -30.50
N GLU A 60 12.75 14.12 -29.33
CA GLU A 60 11.81 14.94 -28.57
C GLU A 60 11.44 16.24 -29.32
N SER A 61 12.35 16.80 -30.13
CA SER A 61 12.09 17.99 -30.96
C SER A 61 11.33 17.69 -32.26
N THR A 62 11.46 16.47 -32.79
CA THR A 62 10.88 16.08 -34.10
C THR A 62 9.55 15.36 -33.95
N VAL A 63 9.48 14.44 -32.99
CA VAL A 63 8.31 13.56 -32.75
C VAL A 63 7.55 14.02 -31.52
N GLY A 64 8.27 14.42 -30.47
CA GLY A 64 7.71 14.80 -29.18
C GLY A 64 8.16 13.84 -28.06
N PRO A 65 8.12 14.28 -26.79
CA PRO A 65 8.55 13.44 -25.67
C PRO A 65 7.69 12.20 -25.48
N LEU A 66 8.30 11.11 -25.00
CA LEU A 66 7.56 9.89 -24.69
C LEU A 66 6.45 10.18 -23.68
N PHE A 67 5.31 9.51 -23.87
CA PHE A 67 4.09 9.68 -23.08
C PHE A 67 3.40 11.03 -23.22
N MET A 68 3.87 11.91 -24.10
CA MET A 68 3.26 13.21 -24.39
C MET A 68 2.77 13.30 -25.84
N THR A 69 3.10 12.33 -26.69
CA THR A 69 2.60 12.25 -28.08
C THR A 69 1.27 11.51 -28.15
N PRO A 70 0.43 11.74 -29.20
CA PRO A 70 -0.82 11.00 -29.40
C PRO A 70 -0.66 9.47 -29.36
N GLU A 71 0.47 8.97 -29.86
CA GLU A 71 0.81 7.55 -29.96
C GLU A 71 1.20 6.93 -28.61
N THR A 72 1.77 7.73 -27.69
CA THR A 72 2.38 7.23 -26.44
C THR A 72 1.68 7.71 -25.17
N GLN A 73 0.82 8.73 -25.23
CA GLN A 73 0.15 9.36 -24.07
C GLN A 73 -0.70 8.42 -23.21
N ARG A 74 -1.15 7.28 -23.77
CA ARG A 74 -1.90 6.24 -23.03
C ARG A 74 -1.02 5.07 -22.58
N GLY A 75 0.29 5.18 -22.76
CA GLY A 75 1.23 4.08 -22.67
C GLY A 75 1.17 3.14 -23.88
N PHE A 76 2.07 2.16 -23.90
CA PHE A 76 2.16 1.19 -25.00
C PHE A 76 2.48 -0.23 -24.49
N PRO A 77 2.04 -1.29 -25.19
CA PRO A 77 2.32 -2.67 -24.78
C PRO A 77 3.83 -2.93 -24.72
N ARG A 78 4.31 -3.59 -23.66
CA ARG A 78 5.70 -4.02 -23.52
C ARG A 78 6.11 -4.96 -24.66
N LYS A 79 5.31 -6.01 -24.86
CA LYS A 79 5.48 -6.93 -25.99
C LYS A 79 5.02 -6.23 -27.27
N PRO A 80 5.88 -6.09 -28.30
CA PRO A 80 5.50 -5.45 -29.55
C PRO A 80 4.33 -6.19 -30.22
N ALA A 81 3.35 -5.44 -30.69
CA ALA A 81 2.25 -5.93 -31.52
C ALA A 81 2.23 -5.22 -32.89
N GLY A 82 3.41 -4.82 -33.38
CA GLY A 82 3.58 -3.88 -34.49
C GLY A 82 3.70 -2.42 -34.04
N GLY A 83 4.23 -1.56 -34.91
CA GLY A 83 4.39 -0.12 -34.67
C GLY A 83 5.40 0.25 -33.57
N LEU A 84 5.54 1.56 -33.35
CA LEU A 84 6.33 2.19 -32.27
C LEU A 84 7.79 1.74 -32.14
N LYS A 85 8.44 1.39 -33.26
CA LYS A 85 9.83 0.90 -33.23
C LYS A 85 10.78 1.95 -32.67
N LEU A 86 10.62 3.21 -33.11
CA LEU A 86 11.46 4.33 -32.70
C LEU A 86 11.24 4.67 -31.22
N GLU A 87 9.99 4.77 -30.78
CA GLU A 87 9.58 5.06 -29.40
C GLU A 87 10.17 4.03 -28.43
N ARG A 88 10.12 2.74 -28.80
CA ARG A 88 10.70 1.65 -28.01
C ARG A 88 12.21 1.76 -27.93
N ALA A 89 12.85 2.19 -29.03
CA ALA A 89 14.28 2.37 -29.07
C ALA A 89 14.73 3.55 -28.20
N ILE A 90 14.03 4.68 -28.29
CA ILE A 90 14.23 5.85 -27.42
C ILE A 90 13.97 5.51 -25.96
N PHE A 91 12.91 4.74 -25.66
CA PHE A 91 12.64 4.25 -24.31
C PHE A 91 13.83 3.45 -23.74
N SER A 92 14.40 2.53 -24.53
CA SER A 92 15.58 1.77 -24.13
C SER A 92 16.81 2.66 -23.91
N ILE A 93 17.00 3.67 -24.75
CA ILE A 93 18.15 4.60 -24.64
C ILE A 93 17.99 5.51 -23.43
N GLN A 94 16.81 6.07 -23.18
CA GLN A 94 16.53 6.84 -21.97
C GLN A 94 16.76 6.00 -20.70
N GLN A 95 16.32 4.73 -20.69
CA GLN A 95 16.63 3.81 -19.59
C GLN A 95 18.12 3.52 -19.46
N GLY A 96 18.83 3.25 -20.56
CA GLY A 96 20.27 3.02 -20.54
C GLY A 96 21.05 4.23 -20.04
N LEU A 97 20.68 5.44 -20.44
CA LEU A 97 21.27 6.67 -19.92
C LEU A 97 21.10 6.77 -18.39
N MET A 98 19.89 6.53 -17.87
CA MET A 98 19.65 6.54 -16.43
C MET A 98 20.47 5.47 -15.69
N ASP A 99 20.47 4.24 -16.21
CA ASP A 99 21.08 3.09 -15.55
C ASP A 99 22.61 3.14 -15.56
N TYR A 100 23.23 3.71 -16.60
CA TYR A 100 24.68 3.65 -16.80
C TYR A 100 25.40 5.01 -16.71
N ALA A 101 24.80 6.11 -17.18
CA ALA A 101 25.51 7.38 -17.29
C ALA A 101 25.61 8.14 -15.97
N TYR A 102 24.61 8.04 -15.10
CA TYR A 102 24.45 8.87 -13.91
C TYR A 102 25.05 8.26 -12.62
N THR A 103 26.33 7.90 -12.66
CA THR A 103 27.08 7.38 -11.49
C THR A 103 27.82 8.49 -10.73
N PRO A 104 28.19 8.29 -9.44
CA PRO A 104 29.01 9.25 -8.71
C PRO A 104 30.30 9.66 -9.45
N GLU A 105 30.95 8.70 -10.12
CA GLU A 105 32.18 8.92 -10.87
C GLU A 105 31.93 9.76 -12.13
N ASN A 106 30.88 9.44 -12.88
CA ASN A 106 30.56 10.15 -14.12
C ASN A 106 30.09 11.58 -13.87
N LEU A 107 29.40 11.86 -12.75
CA LEU A 107 29.05 13.22 -12.36
C LEU A 107 30.28 14.11 -12.10
N LYS A 108 31.43 13.52 -11.78
CA LYS A 108 32.70 14.23 -11.66
C LYS A 108 33.42 14.30 -13.01
N LYS A 109 33.55 13.15 -13.69
CA LYS A 109 34.35 12.99 -14.92
C LYS A 109 33.71 13.68 -16.14
N PHE A 110 32.42 13.49 -16.33
CA PHE A 110 31.65 13.94 -17.49
C PHE A 110 30.66 15.06 -17.15
N LYS A 111 30.99 15.84 -16.10
CA LYS A 111 30.11 16.88 -15.56
C LYS A 111 29.57 17.82 -16.65
N ARG A 112 30.44 18.26 -17.57
CA ARG A 112 30.06 19.19 -18.65
C ARG A 112 29.03 18.62 -19.62
N THR A 113 29.08 17.31 -19.84
CA THR A 113 28.17 16.58 -20.74
C THR A 113 26.83 16.27 -20.05
N LEU A 114 26.85 16.05 -18.73
CA LEU A 114 25.65 15.72 -17.95
C LEU A 114 24.90 16.94 -17.40
N GLU A 115 25.58 18.07 -17.17
CA GLU A 115 24.94 19.31 -16.74
C GLU A 115 24.06 19.88 -17.86
N GLY A 116 22.78 20.12 -17.56
CA GLY A 116 21.76 20.54 -18.52
C GLY A 116 21.13 19.39 -19.32
N ALA A 117 21.69 18.18 -19.27
CA ALA A 117 21.17 17.02 -19.98
C ALA A 117 19.93 16.47 -19.26
N LYS A 118 18.76 16.59 -19.91
CA LYS A 118 17.46 16.19 -19.38
C LYS A 118 16.63 15.45 -20.44
N PHE A 119 15.57 14.80 -19.98
CA PHE A 119 14.51 14.34 -20.86
C PHE A 119 13.32 15.29 -20.72
N GLU A 120 12.78 15.78 -21.83
CA GLU A 120 11.54 16.56 -21.80
C GLU A 120 10.35 15.71 -21.33
N THR A 121 10.48 14.38 -21.43
CA THR A 121 9.59 13.38 -20.81
C THR A 121 9.40 13.60 -19.29
N SER A 122 10.35 14.27 -18.63
CA SER A 122 10.22 14.67 -17.22
C SER A 122 8.98 15.51 -16.93
N ALA A 123 8.48 16.30 -17.90
CA ALA A 123 7.26 17.09 -17.76
C ALA A 123 6.00 16.22 -17.56
N TYR A 124 6.01 14.99 -18.09
CA TYR A 124 4.97 14.01 -17.86
C TYR A 124 5.15 13.28 -16.52
N PHE A 125 6.29 12.62 -16.30
CA PHE A 125 6.56 11.91 -15.04
C PHE A 125 8.06 11.82 -14.74
N PRO A 126 8.51 12.08 -13.50
CA PRO A 126 7.73 12.39 -12.31
C PRO A 126 7.18 13.83 -12.29
N GLY A 127 7.58 14.70 -13.20
CA GLY A 127 7.17 16.11 -13.23
C GLY A 127 8.40 17.02 -13.32
N ALA A 128 8.31 18.09 -14.09
CA ALA A 128 9.39 19.04 -14.27
C ALA A 128 9.18 20.31 -13.43
N VAL A 129 10.30 20.95 -13.06
CA VAL A 129 10.33 22.32 -12.53
C VAL A 129 11.52 23.04 -13.14
N GLU A 130 11.41 24.36 -13.27
CA GLU A 130 12.53 25.18 -13.70
C GLU A 130 13.71 25.12 -12.71
N PRO A 131 14.96 25.19 -13.20
CA PRO A 131 16.13 25.32 -12.36
C PRO A 131 16.02 26.48 -11.34
N PRO A 132 16.69 26.38 -10.18
CA PRO A 132 16.61 27.43 -9.17
C PRO A 132 17.23 28.73 -9.71
N SER A 133 16.51 29.85 -9.58
CA SER A 133 16.99 31.17 -9.99
C SER A 133 18.27 31.64 -9.27
N ARG A 134 18.59 31.02 -8.13
CA ARG A 134 19.81 31.24 -7.35
C ARG A 134 20.46 29.88 -7.05
N PRO A 135 21.24 29.31 -7.99
CA PRO A 135 21.84 27.98 -7.82
C PRO A 135 22.84 27.93 -6.66
N ASP A 136 23.43 29.06 -6.27
CA ASP A 136 24.33 29.16 -5.11
C ASP A 136 23.62 29.22 -3.76
N ARG A 137 22.29 29.38 -3.73
CA ARG A 137 21.53 29.42 -2.47
C ARG A 137 21.57 28.05 -1.80
N ILE A 138 22.05 28.02 -0.56
CA ILE A 138 22.04 26.83 0.28
C ILE A 138 20.66 26.65 0.91
N GLN A 139 20.06 25.48 0.70
CA GLN A 139 18.91 25.01 1.46
C GLN A 139 19.41 24.16 2.62
N THR A 140 18.93 24.44 3.83
CA THR A 140 19.31 23.70 5.04
C THR A 140 18.10 22.96 5.58
N VAL A 141 18.26 21.66 5.85
CA VAL A 141 17.18 20.77 6.27
C VAL A 141 17.63 19.90 7.44
N ARG A 142 16.73 19.65 8.39
CA ARG A 142 16.95 18.68 9.47
C ARG A 142 16.22 17.39 9.18
N ILE A 143 16.89 16.26 9.43
CA ILE A 143 16.30 14.92 9.33
C ILE A 143 16.64 14.09 10.57
N ASN A 144 15.83 13.07 10.84
CA ASN A 144 16.22 11.99 11.73
C ASN A 144 17.01 10.94 10.92
N ALA A 145 18.33 10.94 11.14
CA ALA A 145 19.28 10.01 10.54
C ALA A 145 19.51 8.75 11.40
N SER A 146 18.56 8.40 12.26
CA SER A 146 18.53 7.11 12.96
C SER A 146 17.44 6.18 12.40
N GLN A 147 17.76 4.88 12.35
CA GLN A 147 16.83 3.77 12.15
C GLN A 147 17.32 2.62 13.04
N PRO A 148 17.06 2.67 14.35
CA PRO A 148 17.52 1.64 15.27
C PRO A 148 16.89 0.28 14.93
N ALA A 149 17.48 -0.80 15.44
CA ALA A 149 16.87 -2.12 15.37
C ALA A 149 15.48 -2.11 16.02
N MET A 150 14.54 -2.87 15.44
CA MET A 150 13.21 -3.04 16.01
C MET A 150 13.17 -4.28 16.88
N ALA A 151 12.66 -4.16 18.11
CA ALA A 151 12.42 -5.30 18.98
C ALA A 151 11.19 -6.12 18.52
N GLY A 152 11.26 -7.41 18.78
CA GLY A 152 10.19 -8.37 18.51
C GLY A 152 10.14 -8.88 17.08
N SER A 153 9.02 -9.54 16.74
CA SER A 153 8.88 -10.26 15.48
C SER A 153 9.05 -9.34 14.25
N PRO A 154 9.53 -9.85 13.10
CA PRO A 154 9.77 -9.04 11.91
C PRO A 154 8.53 -8.32 11.39
N VAL A 155 8.74 -7.18 10.74
CA VAL A 155 7.75 -6.44 9.94
C VAL A 155 8.33 -6.30 8.53
N ALA A 156 7.48 -6.35 7.50
CA ALA A 156 7.93 -6.23 6.12
C ALA A 156 8.69 -4.92 5.90
N TYR A 157 9.78 -4.97 5.11
CA TYR A 157 10.62 -3.81 4.75
C TYR A 157 11.30 -3.09 5.93
N GLN A 158 11.31 -3.69 7.12
CA GLN A 158 11.87 -3.09 8.33
C GLN A 158 13.38 -2.87 8.26
N THR A 159 14.11 -3.77 7.59
CA THR A 159 15.57 -3.69 7.40
C THR A 159 15.97 -2.88 6.16
N ASP A 160 15.01 -2.52 5.31
CA ASP A 160 15.29 -1.62 4.19
C ASP A 160 15.56 -0.22 4.75
N PRO A 161 16.39 0.59 4.08
CA PRO A 161 16.64 1.96 4.50
C PRO A 161 15.35 2.77 4.75
N ALA A 162 15.33 3.55 5.83
CA ALA A 162 14.27 4.48 6.15
C ALA A 162 14.45 5.75 5.30
N ARG A 163 13.45 6.04 4.48
CA ARG A 163 13.44 7.22 3.62
C ARG A 163 13.03 8.47 4.39
N ARG A 164 13.83 9.54 4.26
CA ARG A 164 13.59 10.86 4.86
C ARG A 164 13.45 11.96 3.79
N PRO A 165 12.26 12.57 3.61
CA PRO A 165 12.08 13.69 2.69
C PRO A 165 12.88 14.91 3.15
N THR A 166 13.34 15.69 2.16
CA THR A 166 14.09 16.93 2.42
C THR A 166 13.28 18.20 2.11
N GLY A 167 12.10 18.07 1.51
CA GLY A 167 11.34 19.22 0.97
C GLY A 167 12.07 19.93 -0.18
N CYS A 168 13.00 19.24 -0.84
CA CYS A 168 13.72 19.75 -2.00
C CYS A 168 13.49 18.84 -3.21
N TYR A 169 13.55 19.44 -4.39
CA TYR A 169 13.37 18.82 -5.69
C TYR A 169 14.56 19.17 -6.58
N LEU A 170 15.09 18.18 -7.28
CA LEU A 170 16.08 18.39 -8.33
C LEU A 170 15.35 18.71 -9.63
N ALA A 171 15.60 19.89 -10.19
CA ALA A 171 15.14 20.23 -11.53
C ALA A 171 15.78 19.27 -12.57
N PRO A 172 15.04 18.78 -13.57
CA PRO A 172 15.59 17.90 -14.59
C PRO A 172 16.84 18.50 -15.26
N GLY A 173 17.91 17.71 -15.34
CA GLY A 173 19.19 18.11 -15.94
C GLY A 173 20.11 18.95 -15.06
N CYS A 174 19.70 19.37 -13.87
CA CYS A 174 20.62 20.01 -12.92
C CYS A 174 21.50 18.98 -12.22
N ILE A 175 22.73 19.39 -11.87
CA ILE A 175 23.57 18.68 -10.90
C ILE A 175 23.54 19.45 -9.57
N ALA A 176 23.07 18.80 -8.51
CA ALA A 176 23.06 19.38 -7.17
C ALA A 176 24.21 18.81 -6.31
N GLU A 177 24.59 19.57 -5.30
CA GLU A 177 25.54 19.13 -4.27
C GLU A 177 24.81 18.99 -2.93
N VAL A 178 25.00 17.85 -2.27
CA VAL A 178 24.46 17.56 -0.95
C VAL A 178 25.61 17.43 0.04
N ALA A 179 25.65 18.33 1.02
CA ALA A 179 26.62 18.32 2.10
C ALA A 179 26.01 17.75 3.39
N VAL A 180 26.72 16.81 4.00
CA VAL A 180 26.26 16.06 5.18
C VAL A 180 27.33 16.07 6.29
N PRO A 181 26.96 15.85 7.56
CA PRO A 181 27.93 15.69 8.63
C PRO A 181 28.76 14.40 8.44
N ARG A 182 29.98 14.42 9.01
CA ARG A 182 30.92 13.29 8.97
C ARG A 182 30.34 12.00 9.58
N SER A 183 29.36 12.10 10.47
CA SER A 183 28.66 10.95 11.07
C SER A 183 27.92 10.08 10.06
N MET A 184 27.63 10.59 8.84
CA MET A 184 26.96 9.83 7.77
C MET A 184 27.91 9.25 6.71
N VAL A 185 29.15 9.74 6.67
CA VAL A 185 30.11 9.44 5.60
C VAL A 185 30.66 8.02 5.73
N ASN A 186 30.53 7.22 4.66
CA ASN A 186 30.91 5.80 4.63
C ASN A 186 30.18 4.95 5.70
N LYS A 187 28.91 5.29 5.99
CA LYS A 187 28.07 4.58 6.97
C LYS A 187 26.81 3.95 6.36
N GLY A 188 26.78 3.78 5.04
CA GLY A 188 25.66 3.15 4.32
C GLY A 188 24.51 4.10 3.95
N TYR A 189 24.56 5.37 4.38
CA TYR A 189 23.58 6.37 3.93
C TYR A 189 23.72 6.64 2.44
N SER A 190 22.60 6.99 1.81
CA SER A 190 22.57 7.40 0.41
C SER A 190 21.59 8.54 0.18
N VAL A 191 21.81 9.31 -0.88
CA VAL A 191 20.87 10.31 -1.39
C VAL A 191 20.05 9.69 -2.52
N ARG A 192 18.72 9.73 -2.43
CA ARG A 192 17.83 9.35 -3.54
C ARG A 192 17.32 10.61 -4.24
N VAL A 193 17.30 10.55 -5.58
CA VAL A 193 16.64 11.54 -6.43
C VAL A 193 15.49 10.87 -7.18
N GLY A 194 14.26 11.30 -6.89
CA GLY A 194 13.01 10.69 -7.36
C GLY A 194 12.41 9.76 -6.32
N ALA A 195 11.15 9.98 -5.95
CA ALA A 195 10.50 9.22 -4.87
C ALA A 195 9.97 7.84 -5.30
N HIS A 196 9.66 7.67 -6.59
CA HIS A 196 9.07 6.45 -7.12
C HIS A 196 10.16 5.40 -7.37
N SER A 197 10.36 4.52 -6.38
CA SER A 197 11.46 3.54 -6.36
C SER A 197 11.09 2.15 -6.89
N TRP A 198 9.84 1.95 -7.32
CA TRP A 198 9.41 0.68 -7.90
C TRP A 198 9.84 0.57 -9.36
N ASP A 199 10.56 -0.51 -9.65
CA ASP A 199 10.88 -0.94 -11.02
C ASP A 199 9.64 -1.58 -11.67
N LEU A 200 9.23 -1.04 -12.82
CA LEU A 200 8.05 -1.47 -13.57
C LEU A 200 8.37 -2.26 -14.85
N GLU A 201 9.61 -2.73 -15.04
CA GLU A 201 10.04 -3.50 -16.21
C GLU A 201 9.11 -4.69 -16.51
N LYS A 202 8.60 -5.35 -15.46
CA LYS A 202 7.72 -6.51 -15.57
C LYS A 202 6.26 -6.17 -15.93
N LYS A 203 5.90 -4.90 -16.07
CA LYS A 203 4.55 -4.49 -16.45
C LYS A 203 4.27 -4.77 -17.94
N PRO A 204 3.07 -5.31 -18.26
CA PRO A 204 2.71 -5.61 -19.65
C PRO A 204 2.44 -4.35 -20.49
N VAL A 205 2.18 -3.22 -19.84
CA VAL A 205 1.96 -1.91 -20.48
C VAL A 205 2.92 -0.92 -19.84
N ILE A 206 3.70 -0.24 -20.66
CA ILE A 206 4.62 0.83 -20.26
C ILE A 206 3.82 2.12 -20.15
N LYS A 207 3.84 2.77 -18.97
CA LYS A 207 3.14 4.05 -18.71
C LYS A 207 4.03 5.17 -18.21
N ARG A 208 5.28 4.85 -17.92
CA ARG A 208 6.41 5.73 -17.58
C ARG A 208 7.69 4.92 -17.82
N LEU A 209 8.86 5.55 -17.74
CA LEU A 209 10.13 4.82 -17.65
C LEU A 209 10.12 3.83 -16.48
N ASP A 210 10.78 2.69 -16.63
CA ASP A 210 10.70 1.58 -15.66
C ASP A 210 11.26 1.97 -14.30
N ARG A 211 12.42 2.62 -14.32
CA ARG A 211 13.09 3.22 -13.18
C ARG A 211 13.12 4.72 -13.40
N VAL A 212 12.67 5.48 -12.41
CA VAL A 212 12.60 6.95 -12.46
C VAL A 212 13.32 7.62 -11.28
N SER A 213 14.05 6.82 -10.50
CA SER A 213 14.82 7.30 -9.35
C SER A 213 16.24 6.78 -9.40
N LEU A 214 17.18 7.60 -8.95
CA LEU A 214 18.60 7.25 -8.81
C LEU A 214 19.03 7.37 -7.34
N VAL A 215 20.04 6.60 -6.94
CA VAL A 215 20.54 6.55 -5.57
C VAL A 215 22.07 6.71 -5.57
N TYR A 216 22.56 7.65 -4.78
CA TYR A 216 23.96 8.02 -4.68
C TYR A 216 24.49 7.73 -3.27
N PRO A 217 25.47 6.85 -3.08
CA PRO A 217 26.03 6.57 -1.77
C PRO A 217 26.78 7.78 -1.20
N ILE A 218 26.65 7.99 0.11
CA ILE A 218 27.35 9.06 0.83
C ILE A 218 28.71 8.53 1.30
N THR A 219 29.71 8.63 0.43
CA THR A 219 31.10 8.21 0.69
C THR A 219 32.03 9.36 1.06
N GLU A 220 31.56 10.59 0.90
CA GLU A 220 32.26 11.83 1.20
C GLU A 220 31.28 12.87 1.78
N SER A 221 31.81 13.93 2.39
CA SER A 221 30.98 14.98 3.03
C SER A 221 30.16 15.83 2.05
N ARG A 222 30.48 15.78 0.75
CA ARG A 222 29.79 16.50 -0.33
C ARG A 222 29.57 15.57 -1.50
N THR A 223 28.32 15.16 -1.72
CA THR A 223 27.94 14.24 -2.79
C THR A 223 27.28 15.00 -3.92
N LEU A 224 27.73 14.81 -5.16
CA LEU A 224 27.01 15.28 -6.35
C LEU A 224 25.88 14.31 -6.69
N ILE A 225 24.72 14.86 -7.03
CA ILE A 225 23.54 14.10 -7.43
C ILE A 225 22.98 14.69 -8.72
N ALA A 226 22.39 13.84 -9.56
CA ALA A 226 21.64 14.28 -10.72
C ALA A 226 20.56 13.26 -11.09
N ASN A 227 19.62 13.64 -11.95
CA ASN A 227 18.67 12.73 -12.58
C ASN A 227 18.12 13.45 -13.83
N PRO A 228 18.18 12.86 -15.03
CA PRO A 228 17.68 13.51 -16.25
C PRO A 228 16.16 13.74 -16.22
N LEU A 229 15.44 13.02 -15.35
CA LEU A 229 14.02 13.24 -15.07
C LEU A 229 13.73 14.21 -13.92
N GLY A 230 14.77 14.65 -13.19
CA GLY A 230 14.60 15.33 -11.91
C GLY A 230 14.00 14.44 -10.83
N GLY A 231 13.50 15.04 -9.75
CA GLY A 231 12.81 14.30 -8.70
C GLY A 231 12.99 14.87 -7.30
N GLY A 232 12.10 14.48 -6.38
CA GLY A 232 12.26 14.81 -4.95
C GLY A 232 13.57 14.23 -4.40
N ILE A 233 14.20 14.96 -3.47
CA ILE A 233 15.47 14.56 -2.87
C ILE A 233 15.19 13.97 -1.48
N TYR A 234 15.69 12.76 -1.24
CA TYR A 234 15.51 12.02 0.02
C TYR A 234 16.85 11.51 0.53
N ILE A 235 16.94 11.31 1.84
CA ILE A 235 18.02 10.53 2.44
C ILE A 235 17.51 9.12 2.75
N GLU A 236 18.24 8.13 2.30
CA GLU A 236 18.07 6.73 2.70
C GLU A 236 18.95 6.50 3.93
N VAL A 237 18.31 6.36 5.09
CA VAL A 237 18.94 6.08 6.38
C VAL A 237 19.08 4.56 6.50
N PRO A 238 20.28 3.99 6.64
CA PRO A 238 20.44 2.54 6.68
C PRO A 238 19.91 1.96 8.00
N TYR A 239 19.51 0.69 7.97
CA TYR A 239 19.12 -0.04 9.17
C TYR A 239 20.27 -0.08 10.20
N GLU A 240 19.92 0.03 11.48
CA GLU A 240 20.82 0.16 12.63
C GLU A 240 21.63 1.47 12.69
N ALA A 241 21.32 2.44 11.83
CA ALA A 241 21.89 3.77 11.94
C ALA A 241 21.44 4.49 13.23
N ASP A 242 22.35 5.25 13.83
CA ASP A 242 22.09 6.06 15.01
C ASP A 242 22.77 7.44 14.99
N ALA A 243 22.68 8.19 13.88
CA ALA A 243 23.28 9.53 13.80
C ALA A 243 22.41 10.63 14.45
N GLY A 244 21.21 10.30 14.92
CA GLY A 244 20.28 11.23 15.55
C GLY A 244 19.72 12.27 14.60
N ILE A 245 19.35 13.44 15.14
CA ILE A 245 18.90 14.58 14.32
C ILE A 245 20.13 15.28 13.75
N VAL A 246 20.21 15.31 12.42
CA VAL A 246 21.32 15.94 11.69
C VAL A 246 20.85 17.04 10.77
N THR A 247 21.76 17.96 10.45
CA THR A 247 21.54 19.02 9.47
C THR A 247 22.23 18.68 8.16
N ILE A 248 21.51 18.84 7.05
CA ILE A 248 21.98 18.61 5.69
C ILE A 248 21.83 19.91 4.90
N GLN A 249 22.81 20.19 4.05
CA GLN A 249 22.82 21.36 3.19
C GLN A 249 22.79 20.95 1.73
N MET A 250 22.00 21.65 0.92
CA MET A 250 21.86 21.36 -0.50
C MET A 250 22.01 22.62 -1.33
N LYS A 251 22.73 22.53 -2.44
CA LYS A 251 22.96 23.61 -3.41
C LYS A 251 22.42 23.20 -4.78
N ASN A 252 21.97 24.16 -5.57
CA ASN A 252 21.36 23.95 -6.88
C ASN A 252 20.09 23.07 -6.84
N VAL A 253 19.22 23.32 -5.85
CA VAL A 253 17.95 22.61 -5.68
C VAL A 253 16.77 23.58 -5.62
N VAL A 254 15.59 23.10 -5.99
CA VAL A 254 14.32 23.81 -5.89
C VAL A 254 13.58 23.32 -4.64
N ARG A 255 12.77 24.18 -4.00
CA ARG A 255 11.92 23.73 -2.89
C ARG A 255 10.69 22.99 -3.42
N SER A 256 10.29 21.93 -2.72
CA SER A 256 9.02 21.22 -2.93
C SER A 256 8.13 21.43 -1.72
N PRO A 257 6.79 21.42 -1.86
CA PRO A 257 5.92 21.45 -0.70
C PRO A 257 6.21 20.30 0.25
N PHE A 258 6.40 20.63 1.52
CA PHE A 258 6.67 19.66 2.58
C PHE A 258 5.96 20.08 3.85
N PHE A 259 5.11 19.20 4.36
CA PHE A 259 4.50 19.37 5.68
C PHE A 259 5.11 18.38 6.66
N SER A 260 5.75 18.89 7.70
CA SER A 260 6.32 18.06 8.75
C SER A 260 5.48 18.14 10.02
N ALA A 261 5.03 16.98 10.50
CA ALA A 261 4.44 16.78 11.82
C ALA A 261 5.44 16.20 12.83
N ARG A 262 6.72 16.02 12.43
CA ARG A 262 7.80 15.46 13.26
C ARG A 262 8.08 16.35 14.45
N ASN A 263 8.35 15.76 15.60
CA ASN A 263 8.47 16.51 16.85
C ASN A 263 9.62 17.52 16.90
N PHE A 264 10.68 17.30 16.12
CA PHE A 264 11.85 18.19 16.12
C PHE A 264 11.77 19.32 15.09
N ASP A 265 10.83 19.29 14.14
CA ASP A 265 10.81 20.21 12.98
C ASP A 265 9.39 20.42 12.41
N LYS A 266 8.45 20.85 13.26
CA LYS A 266 7.03 20.99 12.88
C LYS A 266 6.79 22.18 11.94
N THR A 267 6.03 21.96 10.87
CA THR A 267 5.47 23.01 10.01
C THR A 267 4.23 23.59 10.66
N THR A 268 4.16 24.91 10.86
CA THR A 268 2.95 25.56 11.37
C THR A 268 1.89 25.70 10.26
N LEU A 269 0.61 25.83 10.61
CA LEU A 269 -0.45 26.14 9.63
C LEU A 269 -0.19 27.46 8.88
N ALA A 270 0.43 28.44 9.55
CA ALA A 270 0.81 29.70 8.93
C ALA A 270 1.92 29.49 7.89
N ASP A 271 2.96 28.73 8.22
CA ASP A 271 4.05 28.40 7.28
C ASP A 271 3.52 27.57 6.11
N TRP A 272 2.65 26.61 6.39
CA TRP A 272 1.97 25.82 5.37
C TRP A 272 1.22 26.71 4.38
N SER A 273 0.31 27.55 4.89
CA SER A 273 -0.56 28.36 4.04
C SER A 273 0.19 29.46 3.29
N LYS A 274 1.19 30.08 3.92
CA LYS A 274 1.91 31.23 3.37
C LYS A 274 3.09 30.83 2.49
N THR A 275 3.76 29.72 2.79
CA THR A 275 5.08 29.38 2.23
C THR A 275 5.13 27.95 1.68
N GLU A 276 5.02 26.92 2.52
CA GLU A 276 5.39 25.54 2.14
C GLU A 276 4.50 25.00 1.00
N ARG A 277 3.18 25.19 1.07
CA ARG A 277 2.26 24.70 0.02
C ARG A 277 2.41 25.39 -1.34
N LYS A 278 3.14 26.52 -1.39
CA LYS A 278 3.34 27.33 -2.60
C LYS A 278 4.66 27.04 -3.30
N HIS A 279 5.49 26.15 -2.76
CA HIS A 279 6.72 25.76 -3.41
C HIS A 279 6.44 25.06 -4.75
N PRO A 280 7.27 25.28 -5.79
CA PRO A 280 6.95 24.91 -7.16
C PRO A 280 7.14 23.42 -7.47
N GLY A 281 7.71 22.64 -6.55
CA GLY A 281 7.89 21.19 -6.73
C GLY A 281 6.58 20.46 -7.07
N PRO A 282 6.60 19.46 -7.98
CA PRO A 282 5.40 18.83 -8.50
C PRO A 282 4.79 17.80 -7.54
N TRP A 283 5.54 17.44 -6.48
CA TRP A 283 5.11 16.53 -5.43
C TRP A 283 5.16 17.18 -4.06
N THR A 284 4.19 16.84 -3.23
CA THR A 284 4.14 17.22 -1.82
C THR A 284 4.43 16.01 -0.96
N ASP A 285 5.39 16.12 -0.06
CA ASP A 285 5.66 15.13 0.98
C ASP A 285 4.99 15.55 2.30
N PHE A 286 4.51 14.56 3.04
CA PHE A 286 4.05 14.71 4.41
C PHE A 286 4.76 13.68 5.28
N GLU A 287 5.32 14.09 6.43
CA GLU A 287 6.05 13.18 7.32
C GLU A 287 5.74 13.47 8.79
N SER A 288 5.44 12.42 9.54
CA SER A 288 5.46 12.38 11.00
C SER A 288 6.48 11.33 11.48
N ASP A 289 6.57 11.14 12.80
CA ASP A 289 7.40 10.07 13.37
C ASP A 289 6.81 8.66 13.11
N LYS A 290 5.57 8.56 12.60
CA LYS A 290 4.82 7.29 12.47
C LYS A 290 4.35 7.00 11.05
N PHE A 291 4.13 8.04 10.23
CA PHE A 291 3.50 7.96 8.92
C PHE A 291 4.21 8.85 7.91
N MET A 292 4.17 8.43 6.64
CA MET A 292 4.62 9.25 5.52
C MET A 292 3.67 9.11 4.33
N MET A 293 3.51 10.18 3.56
CA MET A 293 2.89 10.06 2.24
C MET A 293 3.47 11.06 1.25
N GLN A 294 3.29 10.73 -0.02
CA GLN A 294 3.55 11.62 -1.13
C GLN A 294 2.34 11.70 -2.05
N VAL A 295 1.96 12.93 -2.42
CA VAL A 295 0.87 13.22 -3.36
C VAL A 295 1.29 14.30 -4.36
N PRO A 296 0.67 14.36 -5.55
CA PRO A 296 0.88 15.47 -6.48
C PRO A 296 0.54 16.82 -5.82
N THR A 297 1.36 17.85 -6.05
CA THR A 297 1.14 19.19 -5.49
C THR A 297 -0.18 19.81 -5.93
N SER A 298 -0.66 19.46 -7.13
CA SER A 298 -1.98 19.87 -7.63
C SER A 298 -3.15 19.42 -6.74
N TRP A 299 -2.97 18.39 -5.89
CA TRP A 299 -4.05 17.88 -5.02
C TRP A 299 -4.19 18.70 -3.74
N ILE A 300 -3.16 19.43 -3.32
CA ILE A 300 -3.12 20.12 -2.03
C ILE A 300 -3.54 21.59 -2.09
N CYS A 301 -3.94 22.10 -3.26
CA CYS A 301 -4.30 23.51 -3.46
C CYS A 301 -5.35 24.00 -2.44
N ASN A 302 -6.27 23.13 -2.03
CA ASN A 302 -7.34 23.41 -1.06
C ASN A 302 -7.16 22.64 0.27
N LEU A 303 -5.95 22.17 0.59
CA LEU A 303 -5.66 21.54 1.86
C LEU A 303 -5.25 22.61 2.87
N ASP A 304 -6.22 23.12 3.65
CA ASP A 304 -5.98 24.19 4.61
C ASP A 304 -5.46 23.68 5.96
N ASP A 305 -5.86 22.47 6.37
CA ASP A 305 -5.46 21.87 7.65
C ASP A 305 -4.75 20.51 7.47
N PRO A 306 -3.47 20.52 7.08
CA PRO A 306 -2.65 19.31 7.08
C PRO A 306 -2.30 18.83 8.50
N THR A 307 -2.53 19.63 9.55
CA THR A 307 -2.23 19.24 10.94
C THR A 307 -3.19 18.14 11.38
N THR A 308 -4.50 18.36 11.22
CA THR A 308 -5.52 17.35 11.55
C THR A 308 -5.34 16.10 10.69
N LEU A 309 -5.05 16.27 9.39
CA LEU A 309 -4.77 15.15 8.49
C LEU A 309 -3.64 14.24 8.99
N MET A 310 -2.51 14.83 9.40
CA MET A 310 -1.38 14.05 9.90
C MET A 310 -1.62 13.46 11.29
N GLN A 311 -2.37 14.16 12.15
CA GLN A 311 -2.80 13.62 13.44
C GLN A 311 -3.70 12.40 13.27
N ASP A 312 -4.62 12.41 12.31
CA ASP A 312 -5.49 11.27 12.05
C ASP A 312 -4.69 10.07 11.50
N TRP A 313 -3.73 10.30 10.60
CA TRP A 313 -2.83 9.23 10.17
C TRP A 313 -1.98 8.67 11.32
N ASP A 314 -1.46 9.53 12.20
CA ASP A 314 -0.72 9.09 13.40
C ASP A 314 -1.60 8.25 14.34
N LYS A 315 -2.84 8.67 14.58
CA LYS A 315 -3.81 7.89 15.37
C LYS A 315 -4.08 6.52 14.74
N ALA A 316 -4.19 6.45 13.41
CA ALA A 316 -4.35 5.17 12.72
C ALA A 316 -3.13 4.27 12.92
N MET A 317 -1.91 4.80 12.80
CA MET A 317 -0.69 4.02 13.02
C MET A 317 -0.50 3.58 14.48
N ASP A 318 -1.00 4.37 15.43
CA ASP A 318 -1.11 3.96 16.83
C ASP A 318 -2.07 2.79 16.99
N GLY A 319 -3.24 2.84 16.34
CA GLY A 319 -4.20 1.73 16.35
C GLY A 319 -3.61 0.43 15.83
N VAL A 320 -2.81 0.48 14.76
CA VAL A 320 -2.06 -0.68 14.25
C VAL A 320 -1.01 -1.15 15.25
N SER A 321 -0.21 -0.24 15.82
CA SER A 321 0.87 -0.62 16.75
C SER A 321 0.34 -1.21 18.05
N GLU A 322 -0.73 -0.65 18.61
CA GLU A 322 -1.41 -1.18 19.78
C GLU A 322 -2.03 -2.55 19.51
N LEU A 323 -2.67 -2.75 18.35
CA LEU A 323 -3.24 -4.05 17.98
C LEU A 323 -2.18 -5.15 18.02
N PHE A 324 -1.01 -4.89 17.44
CA PHE A 324 0.06 -5.88 17.36
C PHE A 324 1.07 -5.81 18.52
N GLY A 325 0.75 -5.08 19.60
CA GLY A 325 1.60 -5.04 20.79
C GLY A 325 3.00 -4.48 20.55
N ARG A 326 3.11 -3.42 19.74
CA ARG A 326 4.37 -2.77 19.34
C ARG A 326 4.45 -1.32 19.87
N PRO A 327 5.66 -0.75 20.00
CA PRO A 327 5.83 0.67 20.31
C PRO A 327 5.10 1.58 19.32
N LEU A 328 4.53 2.69 19.83
CA LEU A 328 3.80 3.67 19.02
C LEU A 328 4.69 4.39 18.00
N VAL A 329 5.91 4.74 18.42
CA VAL A 329 6.95 5.23 17.53
C VAL A 329 7.88 4.06 17.25
N ARG A 330 7.93 3.64 15.98
CA ARG A 330 8.78 2.55 15.52
C ARG A 330 10.07 3.11 14.93
N SER A 331 11.05 2.24 14.74
CA SER A 331 12.31 2.53 14.04
C SER A 331 12.14 3.07 12.62
N LYS A 332 11.01 2.76 11.98
CA LYS A 332 10.66 3.14 10.61
C LYS A 332 9.16 3.46 10.57
N THR A 333 8.73 4.35 9.67
CA THR A 333 7.30 4.70 9.57
C THR A 333 6.48 3.44 9.30
N VAL A 334 5.33 3.33 9.97
CA VAL A 334 4.46 2.16 9.92
C VAL A 334 3.84 2.00 8.53
N LEU A 335 3.55 3.12 7.88
CA LEU A 335 3.01 3.18 6.53
C LEU A 335 3.63 4.36 5.78
N TYR A 336 4.05 4.10 4.55
CA TYR A 336 4.41 5.10 3.56
C TYR A 336 3.51 4.97 2.34
N LEU A 337 2.61 5.93 2.10
CA LEU A 337 1.70 5.92 0.95
C LEU A 337 2.24 6.72 -0.23
N GLN A 338 2.04 6.20 -1.44
CA GLN A 338 2.37 6.88 -2.69
C GLN A 338 1.35 6.52 -3.79
N VAL A 339 1.20 7.40 -4.77
CA VAL A 339 0.50 7.15 -6.04
C VAL A 339 1.53 7.06 -7.17
N ASP A 340 1.24 6.31 -8.23
CA ASP A 340 2.16 6.17 -9.37
C ASP A 340 1.36 6.14 -10.68
N ALA A 341 1.99 6.36 -11.84
CA ALA A 341 1.34 6.31 -13.16
C ALA A 341 0.64 4.95 -13.44
N THR A 342 0.99 3.92 -12.67
CA THR A 342 0.32 2.62 -12.68
C THR A 342 0.47 1.92 -11.34
N LEU A 343 -0.45 1.01 -11.00
CA LEU A 343 -0.34 0.17 -9.81
C LEU A 343 0.94 -0.68 -9.92
N ARG A 344 1.72 -0.85 -8.83
CA ARG A 344 2.91 -1.74 -8.88
C ARG A 344 2.54 -3.22 -9.07
N GLY A 345 1.39 -3.67 -8.59
CA GLY A 345 0.86 -5.03 -8.71
C GLY A 345 -0.35 -5.08 -9.65
N ASN A 346 -0.96 -6.25 -9.78
CA ASN A 346 -2.25 -6.40 -10.47
C ASN A 346 -3.45 -6.19 -9.54
N ALA A 347 -3.17 -6.08 -8.24
CA ALA A 347 -4.07 -5.71 -7.15
C ALA A 347 -3.27 -4.84 -6.17
N ASN A 348 -3.86 -4.49 -5.03
CA ASN A 348 -3.13 -3.89 -3.91
C ASN A 348 -2.10 -4.89 -3.34
N PHE A 349 -0.99 -4.36 -2.82
CA PHE A 349 0.09 -5.15 -2.19
C PHE A 349 0.77 -4.31 -1.10
N PRO A 350 1.46 -4.96 -0.13
CA PRO A 350 2.25 -4.25 0.89
C PRO A 350 3.49 -3.60 0.27
N GLY A 351 3.94 -2.46 0.81
CA GLY A 351 5.12 -1.79 0.29
C GLY A 351 5.67 -0.65 1.14
N TYR A 352 6.91 -0.29 0.85
CA TYR A 352 7.56 0.92 1.32
C TYR A 352 8.22 1.65 0.14
N PRO A 353 7.50 2.52 -0.60
CA PRO A 353 6.11 2.92 -0.38
C PRO A 353 5.09 1.87 -0.82
N GLN A 354 3.94 1.87 -0.15
CA GLN A 354 2.72 1.24 -0.64
C GLN A 354 2.15 2.10 -1.79
N SER A 355 2.24 1.57 -3.01
CA SER A 355 1.96 2.28 -4.26
C SER A 355 0.82 1.64 -5.06
N ASN A 356 -0.37 1.60 -4.43
CA ASN A 356 -1.53 0.84 -4.92
C ASN A 356 -2.55 1.69 -5.68
N TYR A 357 -2.22 2.94 -6.00
CA TYR A 357 -3.16 3.93 -6.50
C TYR A 357 -2.62 4.59 -7.76
N ALA A 358 -3.44 4.60 -8.80
CA ALA A 358 -3.06 5.17 -10.09
C ALA A 358 -3.24 6.70 -10.06
N TYR A 359 -2.18 7.39 -10.47
CA TYR A 359 -2.16 8.79 -10.82
C TYR A 359 -2.17 8.90 -12.35
N ASP A 360 -2.85 9.92 -12.88
CA ASP A 360 -2.88 10.22 -14.31
C ASP A 360 -2.06 11.50 -14.55
N PRO A 361 -0.82 11.39 -15.06
CA PRO A 361 0.01 12.57 -15.25
C PRO A 361 -0.49 13.51 -16.37
N ASN A 362 -1.37 13.03 -17.26
CA ASN A 362 -2.02 13.88 -18.26
C ASN A 362 -3.19 14.69 -17.67
N ASN A 363 -3.66 14.34 -16.47
CA ASN A 363 -4.67 15.08 -15.74
C ASN A 363 -4.26 15.27 -14.27
N PRO A 364 -3.17 16.02 -14.02
CA PRO A 364 -2.51 16.06 -12.72
C PRO A 364 -3.43 16.64 -11.63
N ALA A 365 -4.36 17.53 -11.98
CA ALA A 365 -5.32 18.12 -11.05
C ALA A 365 -6.44 17.16 -10.62
N GLN A 366 -6.68 16.08 -11.38
CA GLN A 366 -7.71 15.11 -11.02
C GLN A 366 -7.27 14.23 -9.84
N CYS A 367 -7.78 14.55 -8.65
CA CYS A 367 -7.57 13.72 -7.47
C CYS A 367 -8.62 12.59 -7.40
N ARG A 368 -8.33 11.44 -8.04
CA ARG A 368 -9.17 10.22 -7.92
C ARG A 368 -9.14 9.60 -6.52
N HIS A 369 -8.14 9.97 -5.73
CA HIS A 369 -7.86 9.40 -4.40
C HIS A 369 -7.91 10.48 -3.32
N SER A 370 -8.94 11.32 -3.35
CA SER A 370 -9.12 12.45 -2.40
C SER A 370 -9.09 12.03 -0.93
N TRP A 371 -9.34 10.75 -0.62
CA TRP A 371 -9.16 10.22 0.73
C TRP A 371 -7.74 10.38 1.27
N MET A 372 -6.69 10.36 0.43
CA MET A 372 -5.30 10.54 0.87
C MET A 372 -5.08 11.89 1.56
N ILE A 373 -5.77 12.93 1.08
CA ILE A 373 -5.73 14.29 1.62
C ILE A 373 -6.91 14.61 2.56
N LYS A 374 -7.77 13.63 2.86
CA LYS A 374 -8.87 13.76 3.83
C LYS A 374 -8.63 12.96 5.10
N GLY A 375 -7.88 11.87 5.02
CA GLY A 375 -7.50 11.04 6.16
C GLY A 375 -7.90 9.57 6.03
N PRO A 376 -7.42 8.72 6.97
CA PRO A 376 -7.62 7.27 6.96
C PRO A 376 -9.09 6.85 7.03
N GLN A 377 -9.95 7.63 7.70
CA GLN A 377 -11.40 7.36 7.83
C GLN A 377 -12.17 7.40 6.50
N TYR A 378 -11.57 7.98 5.46
CA TYR A 378 -12.12 8.00 4.10
C TYR A 378 -11.44 6.99 3.17
N ALA A 379 -10.38 6.33 3.64
CA ALA A 379 -9.64 5.36 2.86
C ALA A 379 -10.45 4.07 2.70
N ASN A 380 -10.25 3.38 1.58
CA ASN A 380 -10.79 2.04 1.42
C ASN A 380 -10.10 1.06 2.38
N TRP A 381 -10.84 0.07 2.90
CA TRP A 381 -10.30 -0.96 3.81
C TRP A 381 -9.02 -1.64 3.31
N THR A 382 -8.85 -1.73 1.99
CA THR A 382 -7.63 -2.27 1.35
C THR A 382 -6.35 -1.57 1.81
N VAL A 383 -6.36 -0.29 2.20
CA VAL A 383 -5.15 0.37 2.72
C VAL A 383 -4.61 -0.36 3.94
N LEU A 384 -5.49 -0.62 4.92
CA LEU A 384 -5.12 -1.25 6.18
C LEU A 384 -5.04 -2.78 6.06
N HIS A 385 -5.69 -3.38 5.07
CA HIS A 385 -5.45 -4.77 4.67
C HIS A 385 -3.98 -5.02 4.32
N GLU A 386 -3.40 -4.17 3.46
CA GLU A 386 -1.99 -4.29 3.08
C GLU A 386 -1.03 -3.98 4.23
N VAL A 387 -1.41 -3.07 5.14
CA VAL A 387 -0.68 -2.88 6.40
C VAL A 387 -0.71 -4.15 7.24
N GLY A 388 -1.83 -4.88 7.27
CA GLY A 388 -1.98 -6.17 7.94
C GLY A 388 -1.03 -7.23 7.39
N HIS A 389 -0.93 -7.36 6.06
CA HIS A 389 0.09 -8.20 5.41
C HIS A 389 1.50 -7.81 5.85
N SER A 390 1.78 -6.52 5.97
CA SER A 390 3.11 -6.01 6.33
C SER A 390 3.52 -6.35 7.77
N GLN A 391 2.58 -6.67 8.68
CA GLN A 391 2.93 -6.96 10.08
C GLN A 391 3.52 -8.36 10.30
N LEU A 392 3.45 -9.25 9.31
CA LEU A 392 4.01 -10.61 9.34
C LEU A 392 3.65 -11.40 10.61
N PHE A 393 2.51 -11.12 11.22
CA PHE A 393 2.07 -11.68 12.48
C PHE A 393 1.61 -13.15 12.34
N SER A 394 1.64 -13.90 13.44
CA SER A 394 1.14 -15.27 13.52
C SER A 394 -0.38 -15.35 13.25
N LYS A 395 -0.82 -16.41 12.56
CA LYS A 395 -2.25 -16.65 12.25
C LYS A 395 -2.56 -18.14 12.28
N PHE A 396 -3.83 -18.50 12.45
CA PHE A 396 -4.26 -19.87 12.20
C PHE A 396 -4.10 -20.19 10.71
N LYS A 397 -4.14 -21.49 10.38
CA LYS A 397 -4.08 -21.95 8.99
C LYS A 397 -5.27 -21.42 8.19
N GLY A 398 -5.02 -20.96 6.97
CA GLY A 398 -6.07 -20.50 6.05
C GLY A 398 -6.49 -19.04 6.20
N GLU A 399 -5.83 -18.28 7.08
CA GLU A 399 -6.23 -16.90 7.40
C GLU A 399 -5.52 -15.80 6.62
N VAL A 400 -4.72 -16.16 5.61
CA VAL A 400 -3.77 -15.26 4.95
C VAL A 400 -4.43 -13.96 4.48
N GLU A 401 -5.63 -14.06 3.89
CA GLU A 401 -6.41 -12.93 3.35
C GLU A 401 -7.63 -12.57 4.21
N ALA A 402 -7.71 -13.13 5.43
CA ALA A 402 -8.80 -12.93 6.36
C ALA A 402 -8.36 -12.06 7.53
N ALA A 403 -7.42 -12.56 8.34
CA ALA A 403 -6.98 -11.88 9.56
C ALA A 403 -6.25 -10.55 9.28
N VAL A 404 -5.69 -10.39 8.07
CA VAL A 404 -5.07 -9.14 7.63
C VAL A 404 -6.06 -7.97 7.48
N ASN A 405 -7.37 -8.22 7.52
CA ASN A 405 -8.40 -7.16 7.58
C ASN A 405 -8.60 -6.58 8.98
N LEU A 406 -8.15 -7.29 10.03
CA LEU A 406 -8.34 -6.88 11.42
C LEU A 406 -7.78 -5.47 11.77
N PRO A 407 -6.66 -5.00 11.20
CA PRO A 407 -6.17 -3.64 11.44
C PRO A 407 -7.19 -2.57 11.04
N HIS A 408 -7.98 -2.78 9.98
CA HIS A 408 -9.04 -1.85 9.61
C HIS A 408 -10.07 -1.74 10.74
N VAL A 409 -10.55 -2.88 11.25
CA VAL A 409 -11.53 -2.92 12.34
C VAL A 409 -11.00 -2.21 13.58
N ALA A 410 -9.77 -2.55 14.00
CA ALA A 410 -9.14 -1.98 15.18
C ALA A 410 -8.94 -0.47 15.05
N VAL A 411 -8.50 0.02 13.89
CA VAL A 411 -8.29 1.45 13.66
C VAL A 411 -9.61 2.20 13.68
N MET A 412 -10.60 1.78 12.89
CA MET A 412 -11.86 2.53 12.79
C MET A 412 -12.61 2.53 14.14
N ASN A 413 -12.68 1.39 14.82
CA ASN A 413 -13.39 1.30 16.09
C ASN A 413 -12.69 2.04 17.24
N ARG A 414 -11.36 1.94 17.34
CA ARG A 414 -10.63 2.46 18.51
C ARG A 414 -10.16 3.90 18.36
N LYS A 415 -10.10 4.42 17.12
CA LYS A 415 -9.45 5.72 16.82
C LYS A 415 -10.36 6.72 16.12
N PHE A 416 -11.49 6.28 15.56
CA PHE A 416 -12.39 7.12 14.75
C PHE A 416 -13.87 6.98 15.12
N ASP A 417 -14.17 6.50 16.33
CA ASP A 417 -15.53 6.43 16.90
C ASP A 417 -16.55 5.60 16.10
N TRP A 418 -16.09 4.72 15.21
CA TRP A 418 -17.00 3.78 14.56
C TRP A 418 -17.45 2.72 15.56
N SER A 419 -18.71 2.29 15.47
CA SER A 419 -19.14 1.10 16.20
C SER A 419 -18.31 -0.11 15.74
N LEU A 420 -18.16 -1.11 16.62
CA LEU A 420 -17.43 -2.33 16.26
C LEU A 420 -18.05 -3.01 15.04
N ASP A 421 -19.38 -3.01 14.96
CA ASP A 421 -20.13 -3.55 13.84
C ASP A 421 -19.87 -2.78 12.54
N GLN A 422 -19.94 -1.46 12.56
CA GLN A 422 -19.65 -0.64 11.36
C GLN A 422 -18.22 -0.90 10.86
N ALA A 423 -17.24 -0.93 11.78
CA ALA A 423 -15.85 -1.18 11.46
C ALA A 423 -15.61 -2.61 10.93
N PHE A 424 -16.28 -3.61 11.51
CA PHE A 424 -16.18 -4.99 11.07
C PHE A 424 -16.82 -5.19 9.70
N GLY A 425 -18.05 -4.70 9.51
CA GLY A 425 -18.76 -4.74 8.24
C GLY A 425 -17.99 -4.09 7.10
N ASP A 426 -17.37 -2.93 7.32
CA ASP A 426 -16.62 -2.21 6.28
C ASP A 426 -15.31 -2.91 5.86
N ALA A 427 -14.70 -3.68 6.78
CA ALA A 427 -13.39 -4.31 6.61
C ALA A 427 -13.30 -5.35 5.48
N VAL A 428 -14.42 -5.75 4.88
CA VAL A 428 -14.47 -6.58 3.68
C VAL A 428 -15.55 -6.06 2.75
N ASN A 429 -15.16 -5.67 1.53
CA ASN A 429 -16.07 -5.18 0.48
C ASN A 429 -16.95 -3.98 0.87
N ASN A 430 -16.57 -3.18 1.88
CA ASN A 430 -17.32 -2.01 2.37
C ASN A 430 -18.76 -2.34 2.81
N MET A 431 -18.99 -3.51 3.41
CA MET A 431 -20.32 -3.95 3.85
C MET A 431 -20.66 -3.40 5.25
N LYS A 432 -20.52 -2.08 5.45
CA LYS A 432 -20.68 -1.38 6.74
C LYS A 432 -22.03 -1.57 7.47
N TYR A 433 -22.99 -2.22 6.84
CA TYR A 433 -24.32 -2.54 7.37
C TYR A 433 -24.38 -3.93 8.02
N LEU A 434 -23.33 -4.74 7.89
CA LEU A 434 -23.23 -6.03 8.57
C LEU A 434 -22.68 -5.84 9.98
N ALA A 435 -23.39 -6.37 10.99
CA ALA A 435 -22.88 -6.50 12.34
C ALA A 435 -22.25 -7.87 12.55
N ILE A 436 -21.63 -8.05 13.72
CA ILE A 436 -21.03 -9.32 14.12
C ILE A 436 -22.07 -10.46 14.13
N ASP A 437 -23.32 -10.12 14.45
CA ASP A 437 -24.45 -11.05 14.51
C ASP A 437 -24.80 -11.61 13.13
N GLU A 438 -24.96 -10.77 12.10
CA GLU A 438 -25.24 -11.26 10.74
C GLU A 438 -24.08 -12.10 10.21
N VAL A 439 -22.83 -11.73 10.52
CA VAL A 439 -21.65 -12.53 10.13
C VAL A 439 -21.63 -13.89 10.82
N ALA A 440 -22.05 -13.96 12.08
CA ALA A 440 -22.21 -15.23 12.78
C ALA A 440 -23.27 -16.09 12.09
N VAL A 441 -24.40 -15.51 11.69
CA VAL A 441 -25.43 -16.23 10.90
C VAL A 441 -24.89 -16.67 9.53
N MET A 442 -24.12 -15.83 8.82
CA MET A 442 -23.46 -16.20 7.56
C MET A 442 -22.56 -17.43 7.69
N TRP A 443 -22.01 -17.68 8.87
CA TRP A 443 -21.26 -18.90 9.17
C TRP A 443 -22.19 -20.05 9.56
N MET A 444 -23.14 -19.84 10.46
CA MET A 444 -24.03 -20.89 10.96
C MET A 444 -24.90 -21.51 9.85
N VAL A 445 -25.27 -20.74 8.82
CA VAL A 445 -26.06 -21.25 7.68
C VAL A 445 -25.24 -22.09 6.68
N THR A 446 -23.94 -22.30 6.88
CA THR A 446 -23.15 -23.14 5.98
C THR A 446 -23.38 -24.62 6.24
N GLU A 447 -23.10 -25.44 5.23
CA GLU A 447 -23.10 -26.90 5.38
C GLU A 447 -22.04 -27.37 6.38
N ASN A 448 -20.82 -26.80 6.33
CA ASN A 448 -19.74 -27.20 7.23
C ASN A 448 -20.11 -26.95 8.70
N PHE A 449 -20.71 -25.81 9.04
CA PHE A 449 -21.14 -25.57 10.41
C PHE A 449 -22.20 -26.59 10.87
N ARG A 450 -23.23 -26.84 10.04
CA ARG A 450 -24.29 -27.81 10.36
C ARG A 450 -23.79 -29.23 10.58
N LEU A 451 -22.75 -29.62 9.86
CA LEU A 451 -22.14 -30.94 9.97
C LEU A 451 -21.08 -31.02 11.08
N GLY A 452 -20.82 -29.92 11.80
CA GLY A 452 -19.78 -29.87 12.84
C GLY A 452 -18.36 -29.92 12.26
N ASN A 453 -18.16 -29.50 11.01
CA ASN A 453 -16.87 -29.43 10.35
C ASN A 453 -16.20 -28.05 10.56
N PRO A 454 -14.85 -27.97 10.48
CA PRO A 454 -14.16 -26.68 10.44
C PRO A 454 -14.49 -25.91 9.15
N MET A 455 -14.21 -24.61 9.15
CA MET A 455 -14.32 -23.80 7.93
C MET A 455 -13.42 -24.36 6.82
N ASN A 456 -13.91 -24.35 5.58
CA ASN A 456 -13.12 -24.74 4.42
C ASN A 456 -12.02 -23.70 4.13
N ILE A 457 -10.76 -24.12 4.23
CA ILE A 457 -9.55 -23.31 4.00
C ILE A 457 -8.77 -23.73 2.74
N SER A 458 -9.45 -24.36 1.77
CA SER A 458 -8.81 -24.95 0.60
C SER A 458 -8.21 -23.94 -0.38
N ASN A 459 -8.48 -22.64 -0.24
CA ASN A 459 -8.13 -21.60 -1.22
C ASN A 459 -8.65 -21.93 -2.63
N ARG A 460 -9.84 -22.55 -2.71
CA ARG A 460 -10.59 -22.93 -3.92
C ARG A 460 -12.02 -22.39 -3.82
N PRO A 461 -12.82 -22.44 -4.91
CA PRO A 461 -14.27 -22.22 -4.79
C PRO A 461 -14.87 -23.00 -3.62
N GLY A 462 -15.64 -22.31 -2.77
CA GLY A 462 -16.17 -22.87 -1.51
C GLY A 462 -15.30 -22.61 -0.28
N ASP A 463 -14.16 -21.91 -0.40
CA ASP A 463 -13.40 -21.41 0.76
C ASP A 463 -14.29 -20.48 1.61
N GLU A 464 -14.20 -20.64 2.93
CA GLU A 464 -15.07 -19.98 3.90
C GLU A 464 -14.33 -18.92 4.73
N THR A 465 -13.01 -18.76 4.57
CA THR A 465 -12.21 -17.80 5.36
C THR A 465 -11.73 -16.63 4.53
N LYS A 466 -11.17 -16.90 3.36
CA LYS A 466 -10.48 -15.93 2.50
C LYS A 466 -11.44 -14.83 2.04
N TYR A 467 -11.06 -13.56 2.23
CA TYR A 467 -11.86 -12.38 1.86
C TYR A 467 -13.30 -12.41 2.39
N GLN A 468 -13.49 -12.93 3.60
CA GLN A 468 -14.77 -13.04 4.27
C GLN A 468 -14.67 -12.65 5.74
N HIS A 469 -15.68 -11.94 6.25
CA HIS A 469 -15.75 -11.52 7.65
C HIS A 469 -15.60 -12.68 8.63
N ARG A 470 -16.29 -13.80 8.38
CA ARG A 470 -16.26 -14.99 9.23
C ARG A 470 -14.85 -15.60 9.40
N GLY A 471 -13.96 -15.41 8.42
CA GLY A 471 -12.59 -15.91 8.48
C GLY A 471 -11.74 -15.31 9.61
N PHE A 472 -12.11 -14.13 10.11
CA PHE A 472 -11.41 -13.46 11.22
C PHE A 472 -12.36 -12.97 12.34
N GLY A 473 -13.65 -13.32 12.26
CA GLY A 473 -14.70 -12.89 13.20
C GLY A 473 -14.39 -13.20 14.65
N ARG A 474 -13.68 -14.31 14.94
CA ARG A 474 -13.25 -14.63 16.32
C ARG A 474 -12.35 -13.60 16.97
N TYR A 475 -11.49 -12.91 16.22
CA TYR A 475 -10.68 -11.82 16.81
C TYR A 475 -11.57 -10.62 17.17
N VAL A 476 -12.54 -10.30 16.31
CA VAL A 476 -13.52 -9.24 16.57
C VAL A 476 -14.40 -9.61 17.77
N GLU A 477 -14.83 -10.87 17.89
CA GLU A 477 -15.60 -11.35 19.04
C GLU A 477 -14.78 -11.36 20.34
N ILE A 478 -13.50 -11.69 20.28
CA ILE A 478 -12.60 -11.56 21.44
C ILE A 478 -12.54 -10.10 21.89
N ALA A 479 -12.37 -9.15 20.95
CA ALA A 479 -12.40 -7.73 21.27
C ALA A 479 -13.76 -7.28 21.84
N ASN A 480 -14.86 -7.78 21.29
CA ASN A 480 -16.22 -7.49 21.75
C ASN A 480 -16.47 -7.96 23.20
N LEU A 481 -16.07 -9.19 23.53
CA LEU A 481 -16.36 -9.81 24.82
C LEU A 481 -15.35 -9.46 25.91
N PHE A 482 -14.08 -9.27 25.54
CA PHE A 482 -12.96 -9.16 26.48
C PHE A 482 -12.11 -7.89 26.31
N GLY A 483 -12.36 -7.08 25.29
CA GLY A 483 -11.60 -5.85 24.99
C GLY A 483 -10.44 -6.08 24.02
N TRP A 484 -10.08 -5.02 23.28
CA TRP A 484 -8.98 -5.03 22.31
C TRP A 484 -7.61 -5.28 22.94
N GLU A 485 -7.47 -4.97 24.24
CA GLU A 485 -6.24 -5.15 25.01
C GLU A 485 -5.84 -6.63 25.08
N VAL A 486 -6.79 -7.57 24.98
CA VAL A 486 -6.48 -9.01 24.90
C VAL A 486 -5.62 -9.32 23.68
N LEU A 487 -6.01 -8.80 22.51
CA LEU A 487 -5.27 -9.03 21.27
C LEU A 487 -3.92 -8.31 21.28
N GLY A 488 -3.90 -7.07 21.80
CA GLY A 488 -2.67 -6.31 22.01
C GLY A 488 -1.68 -7.04 22.91
N ARG A 489 -2.13 -7.58 24.04
CA ARG A 489 -1.31 -8.41 24.94
C ARG A 489 -0.84 -9.69 24.27
N PHE A 490 -1.71 -10.40 23.56
CA PHE A 490 -1.35 -11.63 22.87
C PHE A 490 -0.18 -11.43 21.90
N TRP A 491 -0.26 -10.44 21.01
CA TRP A 491 0.83 -10.16 20.07
C TRP A 491 2.04 -9.50 20.72
N ASN A 492 1.85 -8.74 21.80
CA ASN A 492 2.96 -8.23 22.60
C ASN A 492 3.78 -9.38 23.20
N GLU A 493 3.14 -10.37 23.83
CA GLU A 493 3.82 -11.56 24.36
C GLU A 493 4.55 -12.35 23.25
N GLU A 494 3.99 -12.43 22.03
CA GLU A 494 4.71 -13.03 20.90
C GLU A 494 5.95 -12.24 20.51
N ASN A 495 5.85 -10.90 20.50
CA ASN A 495 6.99 -10.04 20.23
C ASN A 495 8.07 -10.17 21.32
N GLU A 496 7.70 -10.30 22.59
CA GLU A 496 8.65 -10.47 23.70
C GLU A 496 9.35 -11.83 23.66
N ARG A 497 8.66 -12.88 23.22
CA ARG A 497 9.24 -14.23 23.11
C ARG A 497 10.14 -14.39 21.89
N TYR A 498 9.90 -13.60 20.84
CA TYR A 498 10.66 -13.68 19.60
C TYR A 498 12.15 -13.47 19.83
N GLN A 499 12.96 -14.41 19.36
CA GLN A 499 14.41 -14.28 19.26
C GLN A 499 14.83 -14.11 17.80
N PRO A 500 15.91 -13.34 17.51
CA PRO A 500 16.45 -13.25 16.17
C PRO A 500 16.73 -14.63 15.56
N GLY A 501 16.14 -14.90 14.40
CA GLY A 501 16.22 -16.20 13.71
C GLY A 501 14.99 -17.10 13.89
N ASP A 502 14.09 -16.79 14.83
CA ASP A 502 12.83 -17.52 14.97
C ASP A 502 11.96 -17.38 13.71
N LYS A 503 11.24 -18.46 13.38
CA LYS A 503 10.24 -18.44 12.33
C LYS A 503 8.89 -18.02 12.91
N VAL A 504 8.38 -16.87 12.49
CA VAL A 504 6.99 -16.49 12.81
C VAL A 504 6.04 -17.41 12.05
N PRO A 505 5.12 -18.13 12.72
CA PRO A 505 4.20 -19.03 12.06
C PRO A 505 3.04 -18.25 11.43
N GLN A 506 3.34 -17.53 10.35
CA GLN A 506 2.43 -16.54 9.77
C GLN A 506 1.10 -17.13 9.32
N ASN A 507 1.06 -18.40 8.90
CA ASN A 507 -0.14 -19.05 8.34
C ASN A 507 -0.25 -20.53 8.74
N ASN A 508 0.44 -20.92 9.81
CA ASN A 508 0.56 -22.31 10.25
C ASN A 508 0.91 -22.39 11.74
N ASP A 509 0.44 -21.42 12.52
CA ASP A 509 0.60 -21.44 13.98
C ASP A 509 -0.15 -22.65 14.54
N PRO A 510 0.51 -23.56 15.30
CA PRO A 510 -0.12 -24.76 15.83
C PRO A 510 -1.40 -24.41 16.61
N THR A 511 -2.51 -25.01 16.20
CA THR A 511 -3.86 -24.57 16.58
C THR A 511 -4.05 -24.54 18.09
N ASP A 512 -3.73 -25.63 18.78
CA ASP A 512 -3.92 -25.76 20.23
C ASP A 512 -2.99 -24.84 21.03
N ASP A 513 -1.74 -24.67 20.58
CA ASP A 513 -0.78 -23.77 21.23
C ASP A 513 -1.20 -22.31 21.09
N ARG A 514 -1.72 -21.93 19.92
CA ARG A 514 -2.26 -20.60 19.70
C ARG A 514 -3.51 -20.35 20.53
N ILE A 515 -4.44 -21.32 20.60
CA ILE A 515 -5.65 -21.21 21.44
C ILE A 515 -5.25 -21.03 22.91
N LEU A 516 -4.28 -21.80 23.41
CA LEU A 516 -3.79 -21.65 24.79
C LEU A 516 -3.22 -20.25 25.02
N ARG A 517 -2.35 -19.76 24.14
CA ARG A 517 -1.73 -18.43 24.28
C ARG A 517 -2.76 -17.29 24.22
N LEU A 518 -3.74 -17.37 23.31
CA LEU A 518 -4.86 -16.42 23.27
C LEU A 518 -5.70 -16.48 24.56
N SER A 519 -5.97 -17.69 25.07
CA SER A 519 -6.75 -17.89 26.30
C SER A 519 -6.04 -17.35 27.53
N LYS A 520 -4.71 -17.50 27.61
CA LYS A 520 -3.88 -16.86 28.64
C LYS A 520 -3.99 -15.33 28.58
N ALA A 521 -3.90 -14.74 27.38
CA ALA A 521 -4.04 -13.28 27.22
C ALA A 521 -5.44 -12.77 27.59
N ALA A 522 -6.48 -13.58 27.39
CA ALA A 522 -7.87 -13.27 27.75
C ALA A 522 -8.19 -13.54 29.23
N GLY A 523 -7.39 -14.36 29.92
CA GLY A 523 -7.68 -14.83 31.27
C GLY A 523 -8.88 -15.79 31.35
N ALA A 524 -9.28 -16.38 30.23
CA ALA A 524 -10.41 -17.30 30.14
C ALA A 524 -10.18 -18.31 29.00
N ASP A 525 -10.78 -19.50 29.10
CA ASP A 525 -10.73 -20.49 28.04
C ASP A 525 -11.52 -20.01 26.80
N LEU A 526 -10.80 -19.66 25.72
CA LEU A 526 -11.37 -19.20 24.46
C LEU A 526 -11.67 -20.34 23.48
N THR A 527 -11.34 -21.59 23.81
CA THR A 527 -11.57 -22.76 22.96
C THR A 527 -13.01 -22.83 22.42
N PRO A 528 -14.07 -22.60 23.22
CA PRO A 528 -15.45 -22.74 22.72
C PRO A 528 -15.80 -21.69 21.67
N LEU A 529 -15.29 -20.46 21.85
CA LEU A 529 -15.49 -19.37 20.91
C LEU A 529 -14.71 -19.60 19.61
N ILE A 530 -13.46 -20.07 19.71
CA ILE A 530 -12.62 -20.34 18.55
C ILE A 530 -13.15 -21.54 17.74
N HIS A 531 -13.65 -22.58 18.44
CA HIS A 531 -14.36 -23.70 17.82
C HIS A 531 -15.60 -23.20 17.08
N PHE A 532 -16.45 -22.39 17.74
CA PHE A 532 -17.64 -21.81 17.10
C PHE A 532 -17.28 -21.14 15.78
N TRP A 533 -16.21 -20.35 15.72
CA TRP A 533 -15.73 -19.70 14.50
C TRP A 533 -14.89 -20.61 13.57
N GLY A 534 -15.18 -21.91 13.57
CA GLY A 534 -14.71 -22.86 12.56
C GLY A 534 -13.26 -23.34 12.72
N VAL A 535 -12.63 -23.09 13.88
CA VAL A 535 -11.27 -23.55 14.20
C VAL A 535 -11.32 -24.50 15.39
N GLN A 536 -11.39 -25.80 15.09
CA GLN A 536 -11.48 -26.85 16.09
C GLN A 536 -10.10 -27.14 16.70
N PRO A 537 -10.01 -27.50 18.00
CA PRO A 537 -8.76 -27.98 18.57
C PRO A 537 -8.33 -29.29 17.91
N GLU A 538 -7.03 -29.45 17.69
CA GLU A 538 -6.43 -30.64 17.09
C GLU A 538 -6.39 -31.80 18.09
N ASN A 539 -6.14 -31.51 19.37
CA ASN A 539 -6.18 -32.46 20.48
C ASN A 539 -6.96 -31.88 21.68
N PRO A 540 -8.31 -31.92 21.66
CA PRO A 540 -9.15 -31.27 22.67
C PRO A 540 -8.83 -31.72 24.10
N ASP A 541 -8.57 -33.01 24.33
CA ASP A 541 -8.28 -33.53 25.66
C ASP A 541 -6.96 -33.02 26.21
N ALA A 542 -5.92 -32.95 25.36
CA ALA A 542 -4.62 -32.42 25.74
C ALA A 542 -4.71 -30.90 25.99
N LEU A 543 -5.42 -30.16 25.14
CA LEU A 543 -5.64 -28.73 25.31
C LEU A 543 -6.40 -28.44 26.61
N ALA A 544 -7.48 -29.17 26.91
CA ALA A 544 -8.26 -29.00 28.13
C ALA A 544 -7.42 -29.27 29.40
N LYS A 545 -6.53 -30.28 29.37
CA LYS A 545 -5.56 -30.53 30.46
C LYS A 545 -4.62 -29.34 30.66
N ARG A 546 -4.13 -28.74 29.58
CA ARG A 546 -3.26 -27.56 29.61
C ARG A 546 -4.00 -26.32 30.13
N MET A 547 -5.24 -26.08 29.69
CA MET A 547 -6.08 -25.00 30.21
C MET A 547 -6.26 -25.09 31.73
N ARG A 548 -6.61 -26.29 32.23
CA ARG A 548 -6.74 -26.53 33.68
C ARG A 548 -5.44 -26.28 34.44
N LYS A 549 -4.30 -26.68 33.88
CA LYS A 549 -2.98 -26.45 34.48
C LYS A 549 -2.66 -24.96 34.59
N GLU A 550 -3.05 -24.15 33.61
CA GLU A 550 -2.91 -22.69 33.62
C GLU A 550 -4.00 -21.97 34.44
N GLY A 551 -4.94 -22.71 35.06
CA GLY A 551 -6.03 -22.14 35.84
C GLY A 551 -7.11 -21.43 35.01
N LEU A 552 -7.13 -21.65 33.70
CA LEU A 552 -8.10 -21.06 32.77
C LEU A 552 -9.44 -21.80 32.88
N LYS A 553 -10.52 -21.03 33.03
CA LYS A 553 -11.88 -21.53 33.22
C LYS A 553 -12.79 -21.15 32.06
N SER A 554 -13.89 -21.90 31.89
CA SER A 554 -14.95 -21.57 30.94
C SER A 554 -15.54 -20.19 31.24
N SER A 555 -15.82 -19.43 30.18
CA SER A 555 -16.32 -18.06 30.28
C SER A 555 -17.84 -17.99 30.16
N ARG A 556 -18.52 -17.43 31.17
CA ARG A 556 -19.96 -17.14 31.11
C ARG A 556 -20.31 -16.22 29.94
N LYS A 557 -19.46 -15.23 29.62
CA LYS A 557 -19.65 -14.33 28.48
C LYS A 557 -19.70 -15.08 27.15
N ILE A 558 -18.81 -16.07 26.96
CA ILE A 558 -18.81 -16.91 25.75
C ILE A 558 -20.08 -17.76 25.72
N TYR A 559 -20.43 -18.39 26.84
CA TYR A 559 -21.64 -19.20 26.92
C TYR A 559 -22.90 -18.39 26.58
N GLU A 560 -23.07 -17.20 27.14
CA GLU A 560 -24.19 -16.29 26.82
C GLU A 560 -24.19 -15.88 25.35
N ARG A 561 -23.03 -15.55 24.79
CA ARG A 561 -22.90 -15.19 23.37
C ARG A 561 -23.28 -16.35 22.45
N LEU A 562 -22.85 -17.58 22.74
CA LEU A 562 -23.23 -18.76 21.95
C LEU A 562 -24.72 -19.10 22.09
N GLN A 563 -25.29 -18.95 23.29
CA GLN A 563 -26.74 -19.11 23.49
C GLN A 563 -27.54 -18.07 22.72
N TYR A 564 -27.08 -16.82 22.73
CA TYR A 564 -27.67 -15.77 21.92
C TYR A 564 -27.59 -16.12 20.43
N TYR A 565 -26.42 -16.50 19.91
CA TYR A 565 -26.27 -16.93 18.51
C TYR A 565 -27.20 -18.10 18.13
N LYS A 566 -27.44 -19.03 19.04
CA LYS A 566 -28.40 -20.12 18.83
C LYS A 566 -29.82 -19.63 18.55
N THR A 567 -30.22 -18.50 19.16
CA THR A 567 -31.54 -17.87 18.92
C THR A 567 -31.65 -17.19 17.56
N MET A 568 -30.52 -16.86 16.91
CA MET A 568 -30.49 -16.17 15.62
C MET A 568 -30.50 -17.13 14.42
N ILE A 569 -30.38 -18.43 14.64
CA ILE A 569 -30.34 -19.43 13.57
C ILE A 569 -31.65 -19.37 12.76
N PRO A 570 -31.59 -19.16 11.43
CA PRO A 570 -32.77 -19.25 10.58
C PRO A 570 -33.38 -20.65 10.67
N MET A 571 -34.61 -20.74 11.17
CA MET A 571 -35.24 -22.05 11.41
C MET A 571 -36.00 -22.60 10.21
N ASP A 572 -36.24 -21.80 9.18
CA ASP A 572 -36.97 -22.21 7.98
C ASP A 572 -36.49 -21.43 6.75
N ASN A 573 -37.07 -21.76 5.60
CA ASN A 573 -36.75 -21.10 4.34
C ASN A 573 -37.04 -19.59 4.35
N ALA A 574 -38.16 -19.18 4.95
CA ALA A 574 -38.55 -17.78 5.00
C ALA A 574 -37.57 -16.95 5.85
N ALA A 575 -37.10 -17.49 6.97
CA ALA A 575 -36.07 -16.89 7.81
C ALA A 575 -34.72 -16.80 7.09
N PHE A 576 -34.33 -17.84 6.35
CA PHE A 576 -33.11 -17.82 5.53
C PHE A 576 -33.17 -16.77 4.42
N ASN A 577 -34.33 -16.59 3.79
CA ASN A 577 -34.51 -15.57 2.76
C ASN A 577 -34.43 -14.15 3.35
N ARG A 578 -35.01 -13.90 4.53
CA ARG A 578 -34.83 -12.62 5.27
C ARG A 578 -33.38 -12.35 5.64
N HIS A 579 -32.65 -13.39 6.09
CA HIS A 579 -31.21 -13.29 6.32
C HIS A 579 -30.47 -12.91 5.02
N THR A 580 -30.80 -13.56 3.91
CA THR A 580 -30.21 -13.26 2.59
C THR A 580 -30.45 -11.81 2.16
N GLU A 581 -31.65 -11.27 2.38
CA GLU A 581 -31.99 -9.87 2.13
C GLU A 581 -31.18 -8.91 3.01
N THR A 582 -30.83 -9.33 4.23
CA THR A 582 -29.97 -8.54 5.13
C THR A 582 -28.53 -8.51 4.61
N ILE A 583 -28.00 -9.64 4.14
CA ILE A 583 -26.64 -9.71 3.58
C ILE A 583 -26.54 -9.01 2.23
N TYR A 584 -27.59 -9.09 1.41
CA TYR A 584 -27.66 -8.53 0.06
C TYR A 584 -28.91 -7.64 -0.09
N PRO A 585 -28.92 -6.44 0.52
CA PRO A 585 -30.10 -5.56 0.53
C PRO A 585 -30.45 -5.00 -0.86
N LYS A 586 -29.56 -5.15 -1.85
CA LYS A 586 -29.80 -4.78 -3.26
C LYS A 586 -30.26 -5.98 -4.10
N GLY A 587 -30.55 -7.11 -3.47
CA GLY A 587 -30.79 -8.40 -4.12
C GLY A 587 -29.50 -9.09 -4.57
N LEU A 588 -29.65 -10.35 -4.99
CA LEU A 588 -28.56 -11.14 -5.57
C LEU A 588 -28.35 -10.74 -7.04
N GLY A 589 -27.12 -10.42 -7.41
CA GLY A 589 -26.74 -10.18 -8.79
C GLY A 589 -26.58 -11.48 -9.58
N LYS A 590 -26.07 -11.37 -10.82
CA LYS A 590 -25.69 -12.55 -11.61
C LYS A 590 -24.41 -13.16 -11.02
N PRO A 591 -24.47 -14.37 -10.41
CA PRO A 591 -23.34 -14.89 -9.68
C PRO A 591 -22.22 -15.30 -10.62
N LYS A 592 -20.98 -14.95 -10.25
CA LYS A 592 -19.77 -15.39 -10.97
C LYS A 592 -19.31 -16.79 -10.53
N ASN A 593 -19.72 -17.23 -9.34
CA ASN A 593 -19.36 -18.51 -8.75
C ASN A 593 -20.48 -18.98 -7.83
N LEU A 594 -21.05 -20.16 -8.09
CA LEU A 594 -22.17 -20.74 -7.33
C LEU A 594 -21.77 -21.27 -5.95
N LEU A 595 -20.48 -21.33 -5.63
CA LEU A 595 -19.95 -21.80 -4.35
C LEU A 595 -19.51 -20.66 -3.43
N TYR A 596 -19.74 -19.40 -3.79
CA TYR A 596 -19.23 -18.25 -3.04
C TYR A 596 -20.18 -17.05 -3.07
N GLY A 597 -20.27 -16.33 -1.95
CA GLY A 597 -21.03 -15.07 -1.82
C GLY A 597 -22.45 -15.18 -2.37
N GLU A 598 -22.85 -14.21 -3.19
CA GLU A 598 -24.18 -14.17 -3.83
C GLU A 598 -24.55 -15.47 -4.55
N GLY A 599 -23.59 -16.14 -5.17
CA GLY A 599 -23.85 -17.38 -5.89
C GLY A 599 -24.15 -18.55 -4.97
N TRP A 600 -23.48 -18.65 -3.82
CA TRP A 600 -23.84 -19.64 -2.81
C TRP A 600 -25.27 -19.40 -2.31
N TYR A 601 -25.61 -18.15 -1.96
CA TYR A 601 -26.97 -17.82 -1.52
C TYR A 601 -28.02 -18.13 -2.60
N SER A 602 -27.74 -17.84 -3.88
CA SER A 602 -28.67 -18.14 -4.98
C SER A 602 -29.02 -19.63 -5.11
N VAL A 603 -28.08 -20.52 -4.77
CA VAL A 603 -28.32 -21.96 -4.77
C VAL A 603 -29.15 -22.40 -3.56
N TRP A 604 -28.98 -21.73 -2.42
CA TRP A 604 -29.59 -22.12 -1.15
C TRP A 604 -30.96 -21.49 -0.89
N LEU A 605 -31.34 -20.43 -1.61
CA LEU A 605 -32.66 -19.77 -1.49
C LEU A 605 -33.83 -20.75 -1.55
N ASP A 606 -33.80 -21.74 -2.45
CA ASP A 606 -34.89 -22.72 -2.59
C ASP A 606 -34.62 -24.05 -1.85
N ARG A 607 -33.44 -24.17 -1.20
CA ARG A 607 -32.99 -25.44 -0.59
C ARG A 607 -32.95 -25.41 0.93
N TYR A 608 -32.71 -24.24 1.52
CA TYR A 608 -32.69 -24.12 2.98
C TYR A 608 -34.07 -24.44 3.54
N SER A 609 -34.12 -25.24 4.60
CA SER A 609 -35.35 -25.84 5.14
C SER A 609 -35.27 -25.98 6.66
N GLU A 610 -36.37 -26.41 7.29
CA GLU A 610 -36.40 -26.62 8.73
C GLU A 610 -35.40 -27.69 9.21
N GLU A 611 -35.14 -28.70 8.40
CA GLU A 611 -34.10 -29.71 8.67
C GLU A 611 -32.72 -29.06 8.82
N HIS A 612 -32.38 -28.10 7.94
CA HIS A 612 -31.12 -27.38 8.00
C HIS A 612 -31.03 -26.48 9.25
N GLY A 613 -32.11 -25.78 9.60
CA GLY A 613 -32.17 -24.97 10.83
C GLY A 613 -31.98 -25.82 12.09
N ARG A 614 -32.67 -26.97 12.19
CA ARG A 614 -32.52 -27.92 13.31
C ARG A 614 -31.11 -28.51 13.39
N ALA A 615 -30.52 -28.92 12.26
CA ALA A 615 -29.14 -29.41 12.23
C ALA A 615 -28.15 -28.34 12.72
N THR A 616 -28.36 -27.07 12.34
CA THR A 616 -27.56 -25.93 12.83
C THR A 616 -27.67 -25.76 14.34
N GLN A 617 -28.89 -25.84 14.91
CA GLN A 617 -29.08 -25.76 16.36
C GLN A 617 -28.43 -26.92 17.10
N ILE A 618 -28.48 -28.14 16.55
CA ILE A 618 -27.84 -29.32 17.12
C ILE A 618 -26.32 -29.13 17.13
N ALA A 619 -25.72 -28.71 16.03
CA ALA A 619 -24.27 -28.48 15.94
C ALA A 619 -23.80 -27.43 16.97
N LEU A 620 -24.50 -26.30 17.10
CA LEU A 620 -24.14 -25.29 18.11
C LEU A 620 -24.36 -25.80 19.54
N GLN A 621 -25.44 -26.56 19.77
CA GLN A 621 -25.69 -27.18 21.08
C GLN A 621 -24.58 -28.18 21.45
N GLN A 622 -24.07 -28.96 20.49
CA GLN A 622 -22.94 -29.87 20.72
C GLN A 622 -21.67 -29.12 21.13
N ILE A 623 -21.36 -27.98 20.51
CA ILE A 623 -20.24 -27.11 20.94
C ILE A 623 -20.47 -26.64 22.37
N ILE A 624 -21.66 -26.13 22.69
CA ILE A 624 -21.99 -25.69 24.05
C ILE A 624 -21.84 -26.85 25.04
N ASP A 625 -22.34 -28.03 24.68
CA ASP A 625 -22.31 -29.20 25.56
C ASP A 625 -20.90 -29.72 25.79
N GLN A 626 -20.01 -29.59 24.79
CA GLN A 626 -18.63 -30.03 24.86
C GLN A 626 -17.79 -29.22 25.88
N TYR A 627 -18.06 -27.92 26.04
CA TYR A 627 -17.14 -27.04 26.78
C TYR A 627 -17.71 -26.39 28.06
N PHE A 628 -19.01 -26.48 28.29
CA PHE A 628 -19.64 -25.85 29.45
C PHE A 628 -20.32 -26.89 30.33
N ASP A 629 -19.84 -27.04 31.56
CA ASP A 629 -20.49 -27.87 32.59
C ASP A 629 -21.77 -27.21 33.12
N GLU A 630 -22.63 -27.98 33.81
CA GLU A 630 -23.88 -27.47 34.40
C GLU A 630 -23.72 -26.23 35.28
N GLY A 631 -22.57 -26.08 35.96
CA GLY A 631 -22.29 -24.96 36.86
C GLY A 631 -22.10 -23.61 36.18
N VAL A 632 -21.84 -23.58 34.86
CA VAL A 632 -21.81 -22.34 34.05
C VAL A 632 -23.15 -22.13 33.31
N ARG A 633 -23.95 -23.20 33.20
CA ARG A 633 -25.28 -23.19 32.57
C ARG A 633 -26.38 -22.66 33.50
N LYS A 634 -26.19 -22.80 34.81
CA LYS A 634 -27.01 -22.20 35.88
C LYS A 634 -26.44 -20.83 36.24
#